data_AF-A0A1G0X3F9-F1
#
_entry.id   AF-A0A1G0X3F9-F1
#
_cell.length_a   1.000
_cell.length_b   1.000
_cell.length_c   1.000
_cell.angle_alpha   90.00
_cell.angle_beta   90.00
_cell.angle_gamma   90.00
#
_symmetry.space_group_name_H-M   'P 1'
#
loop_
_entity.id
_entity.type
_entity.pdbx_description
1 polymer ?
#
loop_
_entity_poly.entity_id
_entity_poly.type
_entity_poly.pdbx_seq_one_letter_code
_entity_poly.pdbx_strand_id
1 'polypeptide(L)'
;MKKFLTVLVIVVGVTAIVYFRPTPLPARTTQVLQHVAALIKLHSFIPKIKMPPPNEIIDLLNNSKPNLRQQVIDKVLTTIRCSAKTNILFNPILGIIDYSLPSNAKRLWVFDLANKKLLFNTYVTHGLRSGELITQYFSNKNNSKASSIGVFRTDQAYIGRHGLSLKLDGLDQCFNDNAASRSIVMHGSWYAEEYFIQRYKRAGRSWGCPAVPSSEYAQIINALKDKALLVVYYPNDDWFLNSKFLSCDIQHRKESCKTIEEKTHPPLNYQEDHEPVVFVDKNLKKGKLEETSPILAMPVNTYVQTFHKNAPLNRMIRRKINQTEYIALSTAEINAIYVNQSTNNKVWSELAFMLPTLKTNHGYFATEMQPLNFGQIREITPSKNRTNKVEHFTVTFTNSKRELELISTTKFIRWLGL
;
A
#
# COMPACT_ATOMS: atom_id res chain seq x y z
N MET A 1 25.94 -19.81 45.44
CA MET A 1 26.72 -18.57 45.52
C MET A 1 26.03 -17.49 44.68
N LYS A 2 25.63 -16.38 45.32
CA LYS A 2 25.09 -15.08 44.79
C LYS A 2 23.79 -15.16 43.93
N LYS A 3 22.58 -15.04 44.52
CA LYS A 3 21.78 -13.82 44.94
C LYS A 3 21.11 -13.11 43.74
N PHE A 4 19.79 -13.23 43.49
CA PHE A 4 18.64 -12.47 44.09
C PHE A 4 18.81 -10.94 43.95
N LEU A 5 17.83 -10.13 43.48
CA LEU A 5 16.54 -9.93 44.15
C LEU A 5 15.58 -9.01 43.34
N THR A 6 14.35 -9.46 43.15
CA THR A 6 13.13 -8.67 42.88
C THR A 6 12.50 -8.31 44.23
N VAL A 7 12.13 -7.06 44.52
CA VAL A 7 11.17 -6.76 45.60
C VAL A 7 10.26 -5.57 45.27
N LEU A 8 8.98 -5.90 45.23
CA LEU A 8 7.79 -5.09 45.47
C LEU A 8 7.62 -4.91 46.99
N VAL A 9 7.45 -3.70 47.53
CA VAL A 9 6.97 -3.51 48.91
C VAL A 9 5.73 -2.64 48.94
N ILE A 10 4.64 -3.28 49.33
CA ILE A 10 3.39 -2.72 49.84
C ILE A 10 3.67 -2.19 51.26
N VAL A 11 3.25 -0.96 51.56
CA VAL A 11 3.28 -0.41 52.92
C VAL A 11 1.86 -0.33 53.47
N VAL A 12 1.55 -1.24 54.40
CA VAL A 12 0.48 -1.09 55.40
C VAL A 12 1.16 -0.60 56.69
N GLY A 13 0.58 0.41 57.31
CA GLY A 13 1.21 1.21 58.36
C GLY A 13 1.18 0.62 59.77
N VAL A 14 1.94 1.25 60.67
CA VAL A 14 1.72 1.23 62.12
C VAL A 14 2.09 2.61 62.69
N THR A 15 1.19 3.07 63.55
CA THR A 15 1.23 4.26 64.40
C THR A 15 2.42 4.26 65.38
N ALA A 16 3.18 5.35 65.40
CA ALA A 16 3.92 5.79 66.59
C ALA A 16 4.07 7.32 66.54
N ILE A 17 3.35 8.00 67.42
CA ILE A 17 3.53 9.42 67.72
C ILE A 17 4.83 9.53 68.53
N VAL A 18 5.89 10.04 67.91
CA VAL A 18 7.07 10.54 68.62
C VAL A 18 7.40 11.92 68.04
N TYR A 19 7.46 12.90 68.94
CA TYR A 19 7.80 14.29 68.66
C TYR A 19 9.12 14.41 67.90
N PHE A 20 9.05 14.62 66.59
CA PHE A 20 10.16 15.16 65.81
C PHE A 20 9.77 16.56 65.33
N ARG A 21 10.57 17.55 65.74
CA ARG A 21 10.52 18.91 65.18
C ARG A 21 10.67 18.81 63.66
N PRO A 22 9.87 19.54 62.86
CA PRO A 22 10.05 19.56 61.42
C PRO A 22 11.38 20.24 61.10
N THR A 23 12.37 19.46 60.65
CA THR A 23 13.52 20.02 59.96
C THR A 23 13.04 20.64 58.65
N PRO A 24 13.41 21.89 58.31
CA PRO A 24 13.00 22.49 57.05
C PRO A 24 13.56 21.65 55.90
N LEU A 25 12.68 21.25 54.98
CA LEU A 25 13.06 20.56 53.75
C LEU A 25 14.11 21.41 52.99
N PRO A 26 15.17 20.79 52.44
CA PRO A 26 16.15 21.52 51.66
C PRO A 26 15.49 22.15 50.43
N ALA A 27 15.85 23.42 50.16
CA ALA A 27 15.31 24.28 49.09
C ALA A 27 15.39 23.69 47.67
N ARG A 28 16.09 22.56 47.49
CA ARG A 28 16.23 21.86 46.21
C ARG A 28 15.02 21.01 45.82
N THR A 29 14.19 20.63 46.80
CA THR A 29 13.00 19.79 46.58
C THR A 29 11.80 20.58 46.02
N THR A 30 11.72 21.87 46.37
CA THR A 30 10.67 22.80 45.89
C THR A 30 10.81 23.14 44.41
N GLN A 31 12.05 23.24 43.92
CA GLN A 31 12.33 23.53 42.50
C GLN A 31 11.94 22.36 41.57
N VAL A 32 12.18 21.12 41.99
CA VAL A 32 11.80 19.93 41.22
C VAL A 32 10.27 19.77 41.17
N LEU A 33 9.57 19.96 42.30
CA LEU A 33 8.11 19.94 42.30
C LEU A 33 7.50 21.08 41.46
N GLN A 34 8.09 22.28 41.49
CA GLN A 34 7.63 23.39 40.64
C GLN A 34 7.89 23.14 39.15
N HIS A 35 9.01 22.52 38.78
CA HIS A 35 9.30 22.14 37.39
C HIS A 35 8.37 21.02 36.90
N VAL A 36 8.08 20.02 37.73
CA VAL A 36 7.12 18.95 37.41
C VAL A 36 5.70 19.52 37.30
N ALA A 37 5.29 20.42 38.20
CA ALA A 37 4.00 21.10 38.12
C ALA A 37 3.91 22.05 36.90
N ALA A 38 5.01 22.70 36.50
CA ALA A 38 5.09 23.52 35.30
C ALA A 38 5.05 22.66 34.02
N LEU A 39 5.69 21.49 34.01
CA LEU A 39 5.60 20.49 32.93
C LEU A 39 4.19 19.91 32.80
N ILE A 40 3.51 19.63 33.91
CA ILE A 40 2.10 19.18 33.92
C ILE A 40 1.18 20.32 33.46
N LYS A 41 1.44 21.58 33.86
CA LYS A 41 0.72 22.75 33.33
C LYS A 41 0.97 22.96 31.84
N LEU A 42 2.20 22.75 31.34
CA LEU A 42 2.49 22.84 29.90
C LEU A 42 1.76 21.76 29.08
N HIS A 43 1.64 20.54 29.61
CA HIS A 43 0.86 19.46 28.98
C HIS A 43 -0.66 19.70 29.02
N SER A 44 -1.15 20.60 29.89
CA SER A 44 -2.57 21.00 29.95
C SER A 44 -2.97 22.10 28.96
N PHE A 45 -2.00 22.69 28.24
CA PHE A 45 -2.19 23.74 27.24
C PHE A 45 -2.12 23.21 25.79
N ILE A 46 -2.46 21.95 25.55
CA ILE A 46 -2.85 21.57 24.19
C ILE A 46 -4.25 22.16 23.98
N PRO A 47 -4.42 23.20 23.13
CA PRO A 47 -5.76 23.69 22.84
C PRO A 47 -6.57 22.50 22.33
N LYS A 48 -7.69 22.19 23.00
CA LYS A 48 -8.67 21.24 22.46
C LYS A 48 -9.12 21.82 21.13
N ILE A 49 -8.51 21.37 20.03
CA ILE A 49 -8.88 21.84 18.69
C ILE A 49 -10.34 21.45 18.51
N LYS A 50 -11.21 22.46 18.54
CA LYS A 50 -12.65 22.26 18.54
C LYS A 50 -13.06 21.97 17.10
N MET A 51 -13.77 20.86 16.91
CA MET A 51 -14.41 20.56 15.63
C MET A 51 -15.34 21.70 15.23
N PRO A 52 -15.32 22.15 13.97
CA PRO A 52 -16.27 23.17 13.51
C PRO A 52 -17.71 22.65 13.59
N PRO A 53 -18.71 23.55 13.68
CA PRO A 53 -20.12 23.19 13.56
C PRO A 53 -20.42 22.42 12.26
N PRO A 54 -21.42 21.51 12.24
CA PRO A 54 -21.74 20.72 11.06
C PRO A 54 -21.96 21.52 9.78
N ASN A 55 -22.64 22.67 9.84
CA ASN A 55 -22.90 23.51 8.66
C ASN A 55 -21.61 24.00 8.00
N GLU A 56 -20.58 24.33 8.78
CA GLU A 56 -19.30 24.77 8.22
C GLU A 56 -18.55 23.61 7.54
N ILE A 57 -18.70 22.38 8.04
CA ILE A 57 -18.15 21.18 7.39
C ILE A 57 -18.89 20.94 6.07
N ILE A 58 -20.22 21.08 6.07
CA ILE A 58 -21.06 20.94 4.86
C ILE A 58 -20.59 21.94 3.80
N ASP A 59 -20.46 23.22 4.18
CA ASP A 59 -20.02 24.28 3.28
C ASP A 59 -18.61 24.01 2.74
N LEU A 60 -17.67 23.56 3.58
CA LEU A 60 -16.33 23.21 3.14
C LEU A 60 -16.33 22.08 2.10
N LEU A 61 -17.09 21.01 2.35
CA LEU A 61 -17.13 19.85 1.46
C LEU A 61 -17.82 20.19 0.13
N ASN A 62 -18.94 20.91 0.16
CA ASN A 62 -19.69 21.34 -1.02
C ASN A 62 -18.91 22.34 -1.90
N ASN A 63 -18.14 23.23 -1.27
CA ASN A 63 -17.37 24.26 -1.99
C ASN A 63 -15.91 23.86 -2.27
N SER A 64 -15.52 22.62 -1.92
CA SER A 64 -14.18 22.11 -2.20
C SER A 64 -13.90 22.12 -3.71
N LYS A 65 -12.69 22.52 -4.12
CA LYS A 65 -12.25 22.48 -5.52
C LYS A 65 -10.99 21.61 -5.61
N PRO A 66 -10.98 20.52 -6.42
CA PRO A 66 -12.10 19.97 -7.19
C PRO A 66 -13.25 19.44 -6.33
N ASN A 67 -14.47 19.53 -6.87
CA ASN A 67 -15.71 19.20 -6.16
C ASN A 67 -15.80 17.71 -5.82
N LEU A 68 -16.15 17.41 -4.57
CA LEU A 68 -16.65 16.10 -4.17
C LEU A 68 -18.06 15.88 -4.73
N ARG A 69 -18.40 14.63 -5.04
CA ARG A 69 -19.75 14.27 -5.48
C ARG A 69 -20.70 14.26 -4.27
N GLN A 70 -21.92 14.73 -4.45
CA GLN A 70 -22.91 14.85 -3.36
C GLN A 70 -23.11 13.54 -2.59
N GLN A 71 -23.21 12.42 -3.30
CA GLN A 71 -23.37 11.09 -2.70
C GLN A 71 -22.23 10.69 -1.75
N VAL A 72 -21.00 11.20 -1.99
CA VAL A 72 -19.86 10.99 -1.11
C VAL A 72 -19.96 11.90 0.10
N ILE A 73 -20.29 13.18 -0.12
CA ILE A 73 -20.46 14.18 0.94
C ILE A 73 -21.52 13.69 1.94
N ASP A 74 -22.66 13.21 1.48
CA ASP A 74 -23.75 12.72 2.34
C ASP A 74 -23.30 11.57 3.25
N LYS A 75 -22.53 10.61 2.72
CA LYS A 75 -22.00 9.49 3.51
C LYS A 75 -20.90 9.93 4.47
N VAL A 76 -20.06 10.88 4.09
CA VAL A 76 -19.01 11.45 4.95
C VAL A 76 -19.62 12.24 6.10
N LEU A 77 -20.60 13.10 5.85
CA LEU A 77 -21.32 13.84 6.88
C LEU A 77 -22.03 12.91 7.86
N THR A 78 -22.70 11.87 7.33
CA THR A 78 -23.32 10.83 8.15
C THR A 78 -22.28 10.13 9.02
N THR A 79 -21.13 9.79 8.45
CA THR A 79 -20.00 9.18 9.16
C THR A 79 -19.48 10.03 10.30
N ILE A 80 -19.27 11.34 10.09
CA ILE A 80 -18.81 12.27 11.13
C ILE A 80 -19.83 12.31 12.28
N ARG A 81 -21.12 12.48 11.94
CA ARG A 81 -22.22 12.50 12.91
C ARG A 81 -22.30 11.21 13.73
N CYS A 82 -22.22 10.05 13.07
CA CYS A 82 -22.29 8.75 13.73
C CYS A 82 -21.01 8.42 14.53
N SER A 83 -19.85 8.90 14.11
CA SER A 83 -18.59 8.77 14.86
C SER A 83 -18.67 9.52 16.20
N ALA A 84 -19.27 10.72 16.21
CA ALA A 84 -19.52 11.47 17.44
C ALA A 84 -20.46 10.72 18.40
N LYS A 85 -21.54 10.10 17.89
CA LYS A 85 -22.47 9.30 18.71
C LYS A 85 -21.84 8.02 19.27
N THR A 86 -20.89 7.43 18.56
CA THR A 86 -20.23 6.17 18.95
C THR A 86 -18.97 6.40 19.79
N ASN A 87 -18.73 7.62 20.28
CA ASN A 87 -17.58 8.02 21.10
C ASN A 87 -16.22 7.69 20.44
N ILE A 88 -16.16 7.68 19.11
CA ILE A 88 -14.88 7.56 18.39
C ILE A 88 -14.18 8.91 18.45
N LEU A 89 -13.03 8.95 19.13
CA LEU A 89 -12.16 10.11 19.16
C LEU A 89 -11.31 10.17 17.89
N PHE A 90 -11.41 11.28 17.16
CA PHE A 90 -10.59 11.61 16.01
C PHE A 90 -10.17 13.09 16.06
N ASN A 91 -9.06 13.43 15.43
CA ASN A 91 -8.56 14.79 15.27
C ASN A 91 -9.32 15.49 14.12
N PRO A 92 -9.23 16.82 13.94
CA PRO A 92 -9.99 17.54 12.92
C PRO A 92 -9.42 17.40 11.50
N ILE A 93 -8.66 16.34 11.22
CA ILE A 93 -8.22 15.99 9.86
C ILE A 93 -9.14 14.90 9.31
N LEU A 94 -9.59 15.11 8.08
CA LEU A 94 -10.48 14.20 7.37
C LEU A 94 -9.88 13.80 6.03
N GLY A 95 -9.56 12.53 5.87
CA GLY A 95 -9.25 11.90 4.59
C GLY A 95 -10.51 11.32 3.95
N ILE A 96 -10.64 11.47 2.64
CA ILE A 96 -11.72 10.87 1.84
C ILE A 96 -11.10 10.24 0.61
N ILE A 97 -11.34 8.95 0.40
CA ILE A 97 -11.00 8.26 -0.85
C ILE A 97 -12.31 7.88 -1.55
N ASP A 98 -12.51 8.35 -2.78
CA ASP A 98 -13.64 7.94 -3.62
C ASP A 98 -13.18 6.87 -4.61
N TYR A 99 -13.34 5.60 -4.26
CA TYR A 99 -12.92 4.52 -5.15
C TYR A 99 -13.87 4.29 -6.32
N SER A 100 -15.07 4.87 -6.34
CA SER A 100 -15.93 4.77 -7.52
C SER A 100 -15.44 5.62 -8.70
N LEU A 101 -14.46 6.50 -8.48
CA LEU A 101 -13.72 7.18 -9.54
C LEU A 101 -12.58 6.29 -10.07
N PRO A 102 -12.22 6.41 -11.37
CA PRO A 102 -11.14 5.64 -11.96
C PRO A 102 -9.79 5.99 -11.32
N SER A 103 -8.84 5.05 -11.34
CA SER A 103 -7.52 5.21 -10.69
C SER A 103 -6.60 6.25 -11.34
N ASN A 104 -6.96 6.75 -12.52
CA ASN A 104 -6.32 7.89 -13.18
C ASN A 104 -6.96 9.25 -12.84
N ALA A 105 -7.90 9.30 -11.89
CA ALA A 105 -8.43 10.53 -11.33
C ALA A 105 -7.81 10.83 -9.96
N LYS A 106 -7.68 12.13 -9.63
CA LYS A 106 -7.32 12.59 -8.29
C LYS A 106 -8.51 12.36 -7.35
N ARG A 107 -8.50 11.21 -6.68
CA ARG A 107 -9.63 10.64 -5.92
C ARG A 107 -9.36 10.47 -4.43
N LEU A 108 -8.29 11.07 -3.93
CA LEU A 108 -8.03 11.28 -2.51
C LEU A 108 -8.18 12.77 -2.20
N TRP A 109 -8.95 13.09 -1.17
CA TRP A 109 -9.01 14.42 -0.57
C TRP A 109 -8.56 14.34 0.89
N VAL A 110 -7.84 15.35 1.36
CA VAL A 110 -7.49 15.51 2.77
C VAL A 110 -7.83 16.93 3.20
N PHE A 111 -8.68 17.05 4.21
CA PHE A 111 -9.16 18.32 4.73
C PHE A 111 -8.62 18.57 6.13
N ASP A 112 -8.27 19.82 6.40
CA ASP A 112 -8.20 20.38 7.73
C ASP A 112 -9.55 21.03 8.04
N LEU A 113 -10.35 20.38 8.89
CA LEU A 113 -11.68 20.84 9.24
C LEU A 113 -11.61 22.06 10.16
N ALA A 114 -10.62 22.12 11.06
CA ALA A 114 -10.49 23.24 12.00
C ALA A 114 -10.16 24.55 11.26
N ASN A 115 -9.29 24.48 10.25
CA ASN A 115 -8.90 25.63 9.43
C ASN A 115 -9.72 25.76 8.13
N LYS A 116 -10.76 24.93 7.95
CA LYS A 116 -11.65 24.94 6.78
C LYS A 116 -10.88 24.90 5.45
N LYS A 117 -9.89 24.02 5.34
CA LYS A 117 -8.97 23.99 4.20
C LYS A 117 -8.88 22.60 3.56
N LEU A 118 -8.94 22.56 2.23
CA LEU A 118 -8.47 21.40 1.47
C LEU A 118 -6.94 21.41 1.45
N LEU A 119 -6.31 20.40 2.05
CA LEU A 119 -4.86 20.25 2.10
C LEU A 119 -4.32 19.54 0.85
N PHE A 120 -4.99 18.45 0.43
CA PHE A 120 -4.56 17.63 -0.70
C PHE A 120 -5.76 17.19 -1.54
N ASN A 121 -5.62 17.25 -2.86
CA ASN A 121 -6.41 16.47 -3.81
C ASN A 121 -5.46 15.77 -4.78
N THR A 122 -5.30 14.46 -4.67
CA THR A 122 -4.26 13.72 -5.41
C THR A 122 -4.67 12.29 -5.76
N TYR A 123 -3.78 11.57 -6.44
CA TYR A 123 -3.93 10.18 -6.85
C TYR A 123 -3.82 9.22 -5.67
N VAL A 124 -4.54 8.10 -5.76
CA VAL A 124 -4.41 6.99 -4.81
C VAL A 124 -4.70 5.66 -5.49
N THR A 125 -3.84 4.68 -5.26
CA THR A 125 -3.95 3.34 -5.84
C THR A 125 -5.02 2.51 -5.13
N HIS A 126 -5.37 1.37 -5.73
CA HIS A 126 -6.20 0.35 -5.08
C HIS A 126 -5.52 -1.03 -5.17
N GLY A 127 -6.08 -2.02 -4.48
CA GLY A 127 -5.55 -3.39 -4.47
C GLY A 127 -5.69 -4.07 -5.82
N LEU A 128 -4.74 -4.96 -6.15
CA LEU A 128 -4.70 -5.74 -7.39
C LEU A 128 -6.07 -6.31 -7.75
N ARG A 129 -6.71 -7.04 -6.83
CA ARG A 129 -8.00 -7.70 -7.06
C ARG A 129 -9.21 -6.77 -6.98
N SER A 130 -9.02 -5.48 -6.73
CA SER A 130 -10.13 -4.54 -6.69
C SER A 130 -10.56 -4.06 -8.08
N GLY A 131 -9.71 -4.19 -9.10
CA GLY A 131 -10.00 -3.74 -10.46
C GLY A 131 -8.71 -3.41 -11.22
N GLU A 132 -8.85 -2.90 -12.45
CA GLU A 132 -7.72 -2.37 -13.22
C GLU A 132 -7.70 -0.84 -13.21
N LEU A 133 -8.55 -0.23 -14.02
CA LEU A 133 -8.78 1.22 -14.01
C LEU A 133 -9.84 1.60 -12.98
N ILE A 134 -10.98 0.91 -13.02
CA ILE A 134 -12.14 1.15 -12.16
C ILE A 134 -12.22 0.00 -11.14
N THR A 135 -12.46 0.32 -9.88
CA THR A 135 -12.66 -0.70 -8.85
C THR A 135 -14.05 -1.31 -8.97
N GLN A 136 -14.15 -2.62 -8.80
CA GLN A 136 -15.37 -3.40 -8.86
C GLN A 136 -15.54 -4.34 -7.65
N TYR A 137 -14.45 -4.54 -6.88
CA TYR A 137 -14.43 -5.50 -5.78
C TYR A 137 -13.66 -4.97 -4.57
N PHE A 138 -14.19 -5.23 -3.38
CA PHE A 138 -13.55 -4.94 -2.10
C PHE A 138 -13.65 -6.14 -1.20
N SER A 139 -12.70 -6.28 -0.28
CA SER A 139 -12.66 -7.44 0.59
C SER A 139 -11.99 -7.12 1.90
N ASN A 140 -12.60 -7.62 2.98
CA ASN A 140 -12.02 -7.63 4.31
C ASN A 140 -11.23 -8.92 4.60
N LYS A 141 -11.19 -9.88 3.66
CA LYS A 141 -10.54 -11.18 3.86
C LYS A 141 -9.03 -11.06 3.80
N ASN A 142 -8.35 -11.83 4.66
CA ASN A 142 -6.89 -11.91 4.62
C ASN A 142 -6.41 -12.46 3.28
N ASN A 143 -5.27 -11.95 2.79
CA ASN A 143 -4.66 -12.33 1.51
C ASN A 143 -5.58 -12.17 0.27
N SER A 144 -6.66 -11.39 0.36
CA SER A 144 -7.55 -11.12 -0.76
C SER A 144 -6.88 -10.31 -1.89
N LYS A 145 -5.80 -9.57 -1.58
CA LYS A 145 -5.15 -8.59 -2.46
C LYS A 145 -6.10 -7.50 -3.00
N ALA A 146 -7.24 -7.30 -2.35
CA ALA A 146 -8.22 -6.26 -2.65
C ALA A 146 -8.18 -5.16 -1.57
N SER A 147 -8.56 -3.94 -1.94
CA SER A 147 -8.78 -2.85 -0.98
C SER A 147 -10.01 -3.14 -0.09
N SER A 148 -10.11 -2.44 1.03
CA SER A 148 -11.32 -2.38 1.88
C SER A 148 -11.98 -1.01 1.78
N ILE A 149 -13.31 -0.98 1.86
CA ILE A 149 -14.13 0.23 2.00
C ILE A 149 -14.50 0.46 3.46
N GLY A 150 -15.08 1.62 3.78
CA GLY A 150 -15.56 1.94 5.11
C GLY A 150 -14.71 2.96 5.84
N VAL A 151 -14.99 3.09 7.14
CA VAL A 151 -14.37 4.11 7.99
C VAL A 151 -13.12 3.55 8.67
N PHE A 152 -12.03 4.29 8.56
CA PHE A 152 -10.77 4.02 9.23
C PHE A 152 -10.42 5.16 10.17
N ARG A 153 -9.69 4.85 11.23
CA ARG A 153 -8.92 5.83 11.99
C ARG A 153 -7.44 5.59 11.73
N THR A 154 -6.71 6.66 11.50
CA THR A 154 -5.26 6.59 11.31
C THR A 154 -4.56 6.51 12.66
N ASP A 155 -3.40 5.86 12.70
CA ASP A 155 -2.58 5.77 13.91
C ASP A 155 -1.23 6.49 13.70
N GLN A 156 -0.24 6.22 14.54
CA GLN A 156 1.12 6.69 14.39
C GLN A 156 1.74 6.25 13.06
N ALA A 157 2.50 7.15 12.44
CA ALA A 157 3.35 6.78 11.32
C ALA A 157 4.56 5.97 11.80
N TYR A 158 5.06 5.08 10.95
CA TYR A 158 6.25 4.28 11.24
C TYR A 158 7.10 4.13 9.98
N ILE A 159 8.38 3.77 10.16
CA ILE A 159 9.26 3.42 9.05
C ILE A 159 9.13 1.93 8.79
N GLY A 160 8.51 1.57 7.66
CA GLY A 160 8.32 0.18 7.22
C GLY A 160 9.11 -0.15 5.96
N ARG A 161 8.80 -1.30 5.35
CA ARG A 161 9.40 -1.75 4.07
C ARG A 161 9.18 -0.80 2.88
N HIS A 162 8.26 0.15 3.00
CA HIS A 162 7.93 1.17 2.01
C HIS A 162 8.43 2.57 2.43
N GLY A 163 9.30 2.65 3.44
CA GLY A 163 9.67 3.92 4.08
C GLY A 163 8.57 4.39 5.05
N LEU A 164 8.41 5.70 5.18
CA LEU A 164 7.35 6.28 6.01
C LEU A 164 5.97 5.75 5.57
N SER A 165 5.28 5.10 6.50
CA SER A 165 4.01 4.41 6.29
C SER A 165 3.05 4.75 7.43
N LEU A 166 1.77 4.87 7.11
CA LEU A 166 0.72 5.20 8.06
C LEU A 166 -0.17 3.98 8.31
N LYS A 167 -0.24 3.54 9.57
CA LYS A 167 -1.13 2.46 9.97
C LYS A 167 -2.59 2.90 9.88
N LEU A 168 -3.44 2.01 9.39
CA LEU A 168 -4.87 2.22 9.25
C LEU A 168 -5.62 1.22 10.15
N ASP A 169 -6.34 1.75 11.13
CA ASP A 169 -7.23 1.01 12.03
C ASP A 169 -8.63 1.01 11.41
N GLY A 170 -9.10 -0.16 10.97
CA GLY A 170 -10.42 -0.30 10.36
C GLY A 170 -11.50 -0.36 11.44
N LEU A 171 -12.45 0.57 11.40
CA LEU A 171 -13.48 0.69 12.42
C LEU A 171 -14.81 0.05 12.04
N ASP A 172 -15.00 -0.25 10.75
CA ASP A 172 -16.22 -0.78 10.15
C ASP A 172 -16.18 -2.31 10.14
N GLN A 173 -16.87 -2.89 11.11
CA GLN A 173 -16.96 -4.34 11.28
C GLN A 173 -17.43 -5.01 9.99
N CYS A 174 -16.81 -6.15 9.63
CA CYS A 174 -17.03 -6.91 8.39
C CYS A 174 -16.49 -6.27 7.11
N PHE A 175 -16.20 -4.96 7.05
CA PHE A 175 -15.75 -4.28 5.82
C PHE A 175 -14.25 -3.96 5.83
N ASN A 176 -13.73 -3.54 6.99
CA ASN A 176 -12.32 -3.17 7.12
C ASN A 176 -11.68 -3.49 8.48
N ASP A 177 -12.39 -4.10 9.43
CA ASP A 177 -11.88 -4.44 10.76
C ASP A 177 -10.66 -5.40 10.75
N ASN A 178 -10.38 -6.07 9.63
CA ASN A 178 -9.13 -6.84 9.44
C ASN A 178 -7.98 -6.00 8.87
N ALA A 179 -8.10 -4.68 8.70
CA ALA A 179 -7.07 -3.86 8.06
C ALA A 179 -5.69 -4.01 8.72
N ALA A 180 -5.64 -3.97 10.05
CA ALA A 180 -4.39 -4.12 10.80
C ALA A 180 -3.78 -5.52 10.65
N SER A 181 -4.58 -6.60 10.78
CA SER A 181 -4.11 -7.98 10.63
C SER A 181 -3.66 -8.29 9.20
N ARG A 182 -4.23 -7.58 8.22
CA ARG A 182 -3.86 -7.61 6.80
C ARG A 182 -2.68 -6.70 6.45
N SER A 183 -2.11 -6.00 7.42
CA SER A 183 -1.02 -5.02 7.23
C SER A 183 -1.36 -3.94 6.20
N ILE A 184 -2.63 -3.51 6.16
CA ILE A 184 -3.08 -2.42 5.29
C ILE A 184 -2.59 -1.09 5.87
N VAL A 185 -1.79 -0.37 5.08
CA VAL A 185 -1.17 0.91 5.46
C VAL A 185 -1.24 1.87 4.28
N MET A 186 -1.24 3.18 4.54
CA MET A 186 -0.97 4.17 3.50
C MET A 186 0.54 4.37 3.35
N HIS A 187 1.05 4.37 2.13
CA HIS A 187 2.48 4.53 1.85
C HIS A 187 2.73 5.25 0.51
N GLY A 188 3.96 5.73 0.30
CA GLY A 188 4.37 6.30 -0.99
C GLY A 188 4.60 5.24 -2.07
N SER A 189 4.32 5.58 -3.32
CA SER A 189 4.66 4.73 -4.47
C SER A 189 4.94 5.53 -5.74
N TRP A 190 5.93 5.09 -6.51
CA TRP A 190 6.30 5.70 -7.79
C TRP A 190 5.26 5.43 -8.89
N TYR A 191 4.51 4.32 -8.78
CA TYR A 191 3.42 3.98 -9.70
C TYR A 191 2.10 4.69 -9.37
N ALA A 192 2.10 5.60 -8.40
CA ALA A 192 0.99 6.50 -8.11
C ALA A 192 1.25 7.93 -8.64
N GLU A 193 2.45 8.19 -9.18
CA GLU A 193 2.84 9.51 -9.69
C GLU A 193 2.07 9.88 -10.97
N GLU A 194 1.86 11.18 -11.16
CA GLU A 194 1.13 11.71 -12.31
C GLU A 194 1.78 11.31 -13.64
N TYR A 195 3.12 11.37 -13.74
CA TYR A 195 3.85 10.97 -14.95
C TYR A 195 3.57 9.50 -15.34
N PHE A 196 3.48 8.62 -14.34
CA PHE A 196 3.22 7.19 -14.55
C PHE A 196 1.78 7.01 -15.05
N ILE A 197 0.83 7.68 -14.40
CA ILE A 197 -0.58 7.62 -14.75
C ILE A 197 -0.84 8.17 -16.16
N GLN A 198 -0.17 9.26 -16.55
CA GLN A 198 -0.29 9.82 -17.90
C GLN A 198 0.27 8.86 -18.97
N ARG A 199 1.39 8.18 -18.67
CA ARG A 199 2.01 7.19 -19.55
C ARG A 199 1.16 5.94 -19.72
N TYR A 200 0.67 5.37 -18.61
CA TYR A 200 0.00 4.07 -18.60
C TYR A 200 -1.52 4.12 -18.48
N LYS A 201 -2.09 5.33 -18.45
CA LYS A 201 -3.54 5.63 -18.39
C LYS A 201 -4.25 5.14 -17.13
N ARG A 202 -3.53 4.57 -16.16
CA ARG A 202 -4.00 4.19 -14.83
C ARG A 202 -2.88 4.22 -13.80
N ALA A 203 -3.23 4.35 -12.53
CA ALA A 203 -2.26 4.12 -11.46
C ALA A 203 -1.91 2.63 -11.36
N GLY A 204 -0.76 2.34 -10.76
CA GLY A 204 -0.42 0.98 -10.36
C GLY A 204 -1.32 0.45 -9.25
N ARG A 205 -1.16 -0.82 -8.90
CA ARG A 205 -2.01 -1.56 -7.97
C ARG A 205 -1.17 -2.20 -6.88
N SER A 206 -1.57 -1.96 -5.65
CA SER A 206 -0.95 -2.54 -4.46
C SER A 206 -1.55 -3.90 -4.13
N TRP A 207 -1.28 -4.45 -2.95
CA TRP A 207 -1.99 -5.64 -2.42
C TRP A 207 -3.15 -5.27 -1.48
N GLY A 208 -3.67 -4.05 -1.58
CA GLY A 208 -4.81 -3.54 -0.80
C GLY A 208 -4.55 -2.18 -0.15
N CYS A 209 -3.27 -1.84 0.05
CA CYS A 209 -2.83 -0.55 0.59
C CYS A 209 -3.20 0.64 -0.32
N PRO A 210 -3.76 1.74 0.21
CA PRO A 210 -3.85 3.00 -0.53
C PRO A 210 -2.44 3.60 -0.66
N ALA A 211 -1.81 3.46 -1.83
CA ALA A 211 -0.53 4.10 -2.10
C ALA A 211 -0.76 5.45 -2.78
N VAL A 212 0.02 6.45 -2.39
CA VAL A 212 -0.06 7.84 -2.87
C VAL A 212 1.26 8.24 -3.57
N PRO A 213 1.31 9.35 -4.34
CA PRO A 213 2.54 9.80 -5.00
C PRO A 213 3.72 9.90 -4.04
N SER A 214 4.90 9.45 -4.45
CA SER A 214 6.13 9.52 -3.65
C SER A 214 6.61 10.96 -3.44
N SER A 215 6.19 11.88 -4.31
CA SER A 215 6.39 13.32 -4.19
C SER A 215 5.59 13.96 -3.04
N GLU A 216 4.42 13.39 -2.68
CA GLU A 216 3.48 13.98 -1.71
C GLU A 216 3.30 13.15 -0.42
N TYR A 217 3.67 11.86 -0.44
CA TYR A 217 3.28 10.90 0.62
C TYR A 217 3.65 11.33 2.04
N ALA A 218 4.81 11.95 2.25
CA ALA A 218 5.25 12.35 3.58
C ALA A 218 4.37 13.47 4.16
N GLN A 219 3.93 14.41 3.33
CA GLN A 219 3.08 15.52 3.74
C GLN A 219 1.65 15.01 4.02
N ILE A 220 1.15 14.12 3.17
CA ILE A 220 -0.16 13.47 3.34
C ILE A 220 -0.18 12.63 4.62
N ILE A 221 0.83 11.78 4.85
CA ILE A 221 0.94 10.95 6.05
C ILE A 221 1.06 11.82 7.30
N ASN A 222 1.85 12.89 7.26
CA ASN A 222 1.99 13.79 8.41
C ASN A 222 0.72 14.58 8.72
N ALA A 223 -0.09 14.92 7.71
CA ALA A 223 -1.41 15.51 7.95
C ALA A 223 -2.37 14.48 8.54
N LEU A 224 -2.36 13.25 8.02
CA LEU A 224 -3.31 12.22 8.41
C LEU A 224 -2.93 11.46 9.68
N LYS A 225 -1.71 11.48 10.19
CA LYS A 225 -1.34 10.71 11.40
C LYS A 225 -2.08 11.22 12.64
N ASP A 226 -1.99 10.44 13.71
CA ASP A 226 -2.46 10.84 15.05
C ASP A 226 -3.99 10.97 15.14
N LYS A 227 -4.72 9.92 14.72
CA LYS A 227 -6.18 9.77 14.86
C LYS A 227 -7.02 10.62 13.91
N ALA A 228 -6.59 10.86 12.68
CA ALA A 228 -7.48 11.37 11.64
C ALA A 228 -8.54 10.33 11.25
N LEU A 229 -9.68 10.82 10.75
CA LEU A 229 -10.71 9.97 10.16
C LEU A 229 -10.42 9.81 8.67
N LEU A 230 -10.43 8.59 8.16
CA LEU A 230 -10.29 8.29 6.73
C LEU A 230 -11.53 7.51 6.27
N VAL A 231 -12.33 8.14 5.40
CA VAL A 231 -13.53 7.51 4.82
C VAL A 231 -13.19 7.00 3.43
N VAL A 232 -13.23 5.68 3.26
CA VAL A 232 -13.00 5.04 1.96
C VAL A 232 -14.37 4.67 1.36
N TYR A 233 -14.83 5.50 0.44
CA TYR A 233 -16.15 5.42 -0.17
C TYR A 233 -16.16 4.55 -1.43
N TYR A 234 -17.22 3.74 -1.56
CA TYR A 234 -17.68 3.11 -2.81
C TYR A 234 -19.20 2.84 -2.68
N PRO A 235 -19.99 2.93 -3.76
CA PRO A 235 -21.42 2.59 -3.71
C PRO A 235 -21.60 1.09 -3.44
N ASN A 236 -21.92 0.74 -2.20
CA ASN A 236 -22.11 -0.63 -1.75
C ASN A 236 -23.25 -0.69 -0.73
N ASP A 237 -24.34 -1.36 -1.11
CA ASP A 237 -25.57 -1.39 -0.30
C ASP A 237 -25.36 -2.13 1.02
N ASP A 238 -24.58 -3.22 1.03
CA ASP A 238 -24.27 -3.94 2.25
C ASP A 238 -23.56 -3.03 3.27
N TRP A 239 -22.59 -2.22 2.83
CA TRP A 239 -21.91 -1.24 3.67
C TRP A 239 -22.86 -0.13 4.14
N PHE A 240 -23.68 0.41 3.24
CA PHE A 240 -24.64 1.45 3.57
C PHE A 240 -25.66 1.01 4.63
N LEU A 241 -26.09 -0.25 4.59
CA LEU A 241 -27.08 -0.79 5.52
C LEU A 241 -26.47 -1.26 6.85
N ASN A 242 -25.27 -1.86 6.82
CA ASN A 242 -24.71 -2.54 7.99
C ASN A 242 -23.66 -1.72 8.77
N SER A 243 -23.10 -0.66 8.18
CA SER A 243 -22.11 0.19 8.84
C SER A 243 -22.71 0.96 10.01
N LYS A 244 -22.13 0.81 11.20
CA LYS A 244 -22.51 1.62 12.37
C LYS A 244 -22.24 3.13 12.18
N PHE A 245 -21.41 3.48 11.20
CA PHE A 245 -21.11 4.87 10.85
C PHE A 245 -22.09 5.47 9.85
N LEU A 246 -22.98 4.66 9.28
CA LEU A 246 -24.01 5.12 8.35
C LEU A 246 -25.44 4.92 8.90
N SER A 247 -25.61 4.08 9.93
CA SER A 247 -26.92 3.74 10.51
C SER A 247 -27.05 4.01 12.02
N CYS A 248 -26.32 5.00 12.57
CA CYS A 248 -26.34 5.28 14.02
C CYS A 248 -27.69 5.73 14.62
N ASP A 249 -28.69 6.04 13.79
CA ASP A 249 -30.06 6.38 14.22
C ASP A 249 -31.04 5.23 14.01
N ILE A 250 -30.60 4.13 13.38
CA ILE A 250 -31.47 3.09 12.88
C ILE A 250 -31.17 1.78 13.59
N GLN A 251 -32.18 1.22 14.26
CA GLN A 251 -32.12 -0.14 14.79
C GLN A 251 -32.56 -1.14 13.72
N HIS A 252 -31.66 -1.45 12.77
CA HIS A 252 -31.86 -2.60 11.89
C HIS A 252 -31.10 -3.83 12.40
N ARG A 253 -31.67 -5.01 12.14
CA ARG A 253 -30.98 -6.28 12.37
C ARG A 253 -29.81 -6.35 11.41
N LYS A 254 -28.59 -6.18 11.93
CA LYS A 254 -27.36 -6.26 11.14
C LYS A 254 -27.18 -7.66 10.60
N GLU A 255 -26.80 -7.77 9.34
CA GLU A 255 -26.38 -9.04 8.77
C GLU A 255 -25.07 -9.50 9.41
N SER A 256 -24.88 -10.83 9.46
CA SER A 256 -23.63 -11.40 9.96
C SER A 256 -22.49 -11.14 8.98
N CYS A 257 -21.26 -10.97 9.48
CA CYS A 257 -20.09 -10.81 8.60
C CYS A 257 -19.94 -11.96 7.61
N LYS A 258 -20.30 -13.19 8.02
CA LYS A 258 -20.24 -14.37 7.16
C LYS A 258 -21.14 -14.21 5.93
N THR A 259 -22.37 -13.72 6.13
CA THR A 259 -23.33 -13.49 5.05
C THR A 259 -22.84 -12.40 4.09
N ILE A 260 -22.31 -11.29 4.60
CA ILE A 260 -21.74 -10.20 3.77
C ILE A 260 -20.53 -10.71 2.99
N GLU A 261 -19.67 -11.49 3.63
CA GLU A 261 -18.50 -12.10 3.01
C GLU A 261 -18.82 -13.17 1.96
N GLU A 262 -19.96 -13.85 2.09
CA GLU A 262 -20.47 -14.80 1.11
C GLU A 262 -21.06 -14.08 -0.11
N LYS A 263 -21.72 -12.93 0.06
CA LYS A 263 -22.21 -12.12 -1.08
C LYS A 263 -21.07 -11.45 -1.87
N THR A 264 -19.94 -11.17 -1.21
CA THR A 264 -18.80 -10.49 -1.82
C THR A 264 -17.89 -11.46 -2.57
N HIS A 265 -18.14 -11.59 -3.87
CA HIS A 265 -17.29 -12.34 -4.79
C HIS A 265 -16.55 -11.41 -5.75
N PRO A 266 -15.28 -11.70 -6.09
CA PRO A 266 -14.66 -11.05 -7.22
C PRO A 266 -15.45 -11.39 -8.50
N PRO A 267 -15.47 -10.49 -9.51
CA PRO A 267 -16.16 -10.76 -10.76
C PRO A 267 -15.69 -12.10 -11.37
N LEU A 268 -16.63 -12.88 -11.92
CA LEU A 268 -16.43 -14.27 -12.37
C LEU A 268 -15.30 -14.44 -13.41
N ASN A 269 -14.94 -13.37 -14.13
CA ASN A 269 -13.87 -13.35 -15.14
C ASN A 269 -12.56 -12.70 -14.63
N TYR A 270 -12.40 -12.48 -13.32
CA TYR A 270 -11.16 -11.92 -12.77
C TYR A 270 -10.07 -13.01 -12.66
N GLN A 271 -9.59 -13.46 -13.81
CA GLN A 271 -8.38 -14.24 -13.92
C GLN A 271 -7.42 -13.37 -14.75
N GLU A 272 -6.37 -12.83 -14.11
CA GLU A 272 -5.32 -12.14 -14.86
C GLU A 272 -4.66 -13.20 -15.75
N ASP A 273 -4.99 -13.22 -17.04
CA ASP A 273 -4.28 -14.03 -18.01
C ASP A 273 -2.81 -13.57 -18.00
N HIS A 274 -1.96 -14.40 -17.39
CA HIS A 274 -0.54 -14.16 -17.32
C HIS A 274 0.09 -14.75 -18.59
N GLU A 275 0.41 -13.87 -19.53
CA GLU A 275 1.26 -14.21 -20.67
C GLU A 275 2.57 -14.86 -20.14
N PRO A 276 3.01 -16.01 -20.70
CA PRO A 276 4.20 -16.69 -20.22
C PRO A 276 5.43 -15.78 -20.29
N VAL A 277 6.08 -15.59 -19.15
CA VAL A 277 7.32 -14.81 -18.99
C VAL A 277 8.53 -15.74 -18.93
N VAL A 278 9.70 -15.26 -19.36
CA VAL A 278 10.88 -16.10 -19.58
C VAL A 278 11.96 -15.89 -18.51
N PHE A 279 12.51 -16.99 -18.00
CA PHE A 279 13.49 -17.04 -16.90
C PHE A 279 14.62 -17.98 -17.23
N VAL A 280 15.73 -17.81 -16.54
CA VAL A 280 16.85 -18.76 -16.58
C VAL A 280 16.42 -20.10 -15.98
N ASP A 281 16.58 -21.16 -16.76
CA ASP A 281 16.42 -22.54 -16.32
C ASP A 281 17.64 -22.93 -15.48
N LYS A 282 17.40 -23.28 -14.22
CA LYS A 282 18.46 -23.72 -13.30
C LYS A 282 18.55 -25.25 -13.21
N ASN A 283 17.75 -26.03 -13.94
CA ASN A 283 17.67 -27.48 -13.82
C ASN A 283 17.46 -27.95 -12.35
N LEU A 284 16.72 -27.16 -11.55
CA LEU A 284 16.44 -27.45 -10.13
C LEU A 284 15.06 -28.11 -10.00
N LYS A 285 14.94 -29.08 -9.09
CA LYS A 285 13.73 -29.89 -8.86
C LYS A 285 12.42 -29.07 -8.98
N LYS A 286 11.48 -29.56 -9.80
CA LYS A 286 10.14 -28.97 -10.03
C LYS A 286 9.53 -28.47 -8.71
N GLY A 287 9.24 -27.17 -8.64
CA GLY A 287 8.45 -26.56 -7.56
C GLY A 287 9.18 -25.55 -6.67
N LYS A 288 10.51 -25.46 -6.71
CA LYS A 288 11.28 -24.42 -5.99
C LYS A 288 12.34 -23.80 -6.90
N LEU A 289 12.30 -22.54 -7.34
CA LEU A 289 11.40 -21.41 -7.14
C LEU A 289 11.60 -20.54 -8.40
N GLU A 290 10.62 -20.47 -9.32
CA GLU A 290 10.59 -19.42 -10.39
C GLU A 290 10.73 -18.02 -9.78
N GLU A 291 10.33 -17.93 -8.50
CA GLU A 291 10.56 -16.84 -7.60
C GLU A 291 12.05 -16.48 -7.28
N THR A 292 13.00 -17.30 -7.69
CA THR A 292 14.44 -17.07 -7.43
C THR A 292 15.31 -17.27 -8.67
N SER A 293 14.66 -17.46 -9.82
CA SER A 293 15.35 -17.53 -11.10
C SER A 293 15.48 -16.12 -11.67
N PRO A 294 16.63 -15.79 -12.27
CA PRO A 294 16.77 -14.56 -13.03
C PRO A 294 15.73 -14.50 -14.15
N ILE A 295 15.01 -13.39 -14.22
CA ILE A 295 14.05 -13.12 -15.29
C ILE A 295 14.74 -12.41 -16.45
N LEU A 296 14.40 -12.76 -17.67
CA LEU A 296 14.82 -11.99 -18.83
C LEU A 296 13.93 -10.73 -18.94
N ALA A 297 14.55 -9.56 -18.86
CA ALA A 297 13.88 -8.29 -18.87
C ALA A 297 14.51 -7.31 -19.85
N MET A 298 13.75 -6.29 -20.22
CA MET A 298 14.15 -5.23 -21.13
C MET A 298 13.80 -3.86 -20.51
N PRO A 299 14.62 -2.82 -20.70
CA PRO A 299 14.22 -1.46 -20.38
C PRO A 299 12.93 -1.08 -21.14
N VAL A 300 11.98 -0.44 -20.46
CA VAL A 300 10.67 -0.10 -21.06
C VAL A 300 10.81 0.79 -22.30
N ASN A 301 11.79 1.69 -22.33
CA ASN A 301 11.99 2.55 -23.50
C ASN A 301 12.43 1.74 -24.73
N THR A 302 13.34 0.79 -24.56
CA THR A 302 13.72 -0.18 -25.60
C THR A 302 12.52 -0.98 -26.04
N TYR A 303 11.69 -1.47 -25.11
CA TYR A 303 10.47 -2.21 -25.43
C TYR A 303 9.51 -1.42 -26.32
N VAL A 304 9.23 -0.16 -25.99
CA VAL A 304 8.33 0.70 -26.77
C VAL A 304 8.89 0.95 -28.17
N GLN A 305 10.21 1.14 -28.28
CA GLN A 305 10.89 1.33 -29.56
C GLN A 305 10.88 0.07 -30.43
N THR A 306 11.11 -1.11 -29.83
CA THR A 306 11.19 -2.39 -30.54
C THR A 306 9.82 -2.90 -30.98
N PHE A 307 8.79 -2.77 -30.14
CA PHE A 307 7.48 -3.38 -30.39
C PHE A 307 6.38 -2.38 -30.75
N HIS A 308 6.68 -1.07 -30.76
CA HIS A 308 5.72 0.00 -31.07
C HIS A 308 4.41 -0.06 -30.27
N LYS A 309 4.48 -0.58 -29.04
CA LYS A 309 3.35 -0.72 -28.12
C LYS A 309 3.74 -0.36 -26.69
N ASN A 310 2.75 0.00 -25.88
CA ASN A 310 2.97 0.25 -24.45
C ASN A 310 3.36 -1.03 -23.71
N ALA A 311 4.21 -0.89 -22.70
CA ALA A 311 4.59 -1.98 -21.81
C ALA A 311 3.36 -2.45 -20.99
N PRO A 312 2.97 -3.73 -21.08
CA PRO A 312 1.88 -4.26 -20.28
C PRO A 312 2.25 -4.28 -18.80
N LEU A 313 1.43 -3.61 -17.99
CA LEU A 313 1.71 -3.38 -16.58
C LEU A 313 1.80 -4.68 -15.76
N ASN A 314 1.07 -5.74 -16.14
CA ASN A 314 1.10 -7.05 -15.47
C ASN A 314 2.48 -7.74 -15.54
N ARG A 315 3.35 -7.36 -16.49
CA ARG A 315 4.71 -7.87 -16.66
C ARG A 315 5.80 -6.89 -16.23
N MET A 316 5.44 -5.67 -15.83
CA MET A 316 6.40 -4.71 -15.34
C MET A 316 7.00 -5.15 -14.00
N ILE A 317 8.29 -4.92 -13.86
CA ILE A 317 9.00 -5.13 -12.59
C ILE A 317 8.55 -4.03 -11.61
N ARG A 318 8.09 -4.43 -10.42
CA ARG A 318 7.48 -3.52 -9.43
C ARG A 318 8.40 -2.43 -8.88
N ARG A 319 9.71 -2.54 -9.10
CA ARG A 319 10.72 -1.60 -8.61
C ARG A 319 11.61 -1.16 -9.75
N LYS A 320 11.82 0.16 -9.82
CA LYS A 320 12.82 0.75 -10.70
C LYS A 320 14.22 0.32 -10.26
N ILE A 321 15.11 0.12 -11.21
CA ILE A 321 16.53 -0.21 -10.97
C ILE A 321 17.31 0.94 -11.57
N ASN A 322 18.10 1.65 -10.75
CA ASN A 322 18.79 2.88 -11.18
C ASN A 322 17.87 3.88 -11.88
N GLN A 323 16.64 4.06 -11.33
CA GLN A 323 15.57 4.90 -11.90
C GLN A 323 14.98 4.43 -13.24
N THR A 324 15.45 3.34 -13.80
CA THR A 324 14.93 2.74 -15.04
C THR A 324 13.80 1.75 -14.76
N GLU A 325 12.76 1.80 -15.58
CA GLU A 325 11.63 0.86 -15.59
C GLU A 325 11.97 -0.34 -16.49
N TYR A 326 11.64 -1.54 -16.03
CA TYR A 326 11.90 -2.79 -16.75
C TYR A 326 10.63 -3.61 -16.90
N ILE A 327 10.55 -4.34 -17.99
CA ILE A 327 9.48 -5.29 -18.28
C ILE A 327 10.05 -6.68 -18.51
N ALA A 328 9.38 -7.69 -17.94
CA ALA A 328 9.63 -9.09 -18.22
C ALA A 328 9.23 -9.45 -19.66
N LEU A 329 10.12 -10.06 -20.43
CA LEU A 329 9.79 -10.46 -21.80
C LEU A 329 8.93 -11.73 -21.83
N SER A 330 7.97 -11.73 -22.76
CA SER A 330 7.20 -12.93 -23.05
C SER A 330 7.86 -13.81 -24.10
N THR A 331 7.40 -15.05 -24.14
CA THR A 331 7.72 -16.02 -25.19
C THR A 331 7.50 -15.45 -26.61
N ALA A 332 6.34 -14.84 -26.85
CA ALA A 332 6.02 -14.25 -28.16
C ALA A 332 6.99 -13.12 -28.55
N GLU A 333 7.42 -12.33 -27.58
CA GLU A 333 8.33 -11.21 -27.78
C GLU A 333 9.75 -11.67 -28.11
N ILE A 334 10.25 -12.72 -27.46
CA ILE A 334 11.55 -13.31 -27.81
C ILE A 334 11.52 -13.86 -29.23
N ASN A 335 10.47 -14.62 -29.58
CA ASN A 335 10.28 -15.16 -30.93
C ASN A 335 10.22 -14.03 -31.98
N ALA A 336 9.55 -12.93 -31.69
CA ALA A 336 9.47 -11.77 -32.58
C ALA A 336 10.83 -11.07 -32.80
N ILE A 337 11.67 -10.97 -31.76
CA ILE A 337 13.04 -10.44 -31.90
C ILE A 337 13.89 -11.40 -32.75
N TYR A 338 13.80 -12.70 -32.50
CA TYR A 338 14.54 -13.74 -33.23
C TYR A 338 14.20 -13.77 -34.73
N VAL A 339 12.91 -13.74 -35.10
CA VAL A 339 12.49 -13.73 -36.52
C VAL A 339 13.00 -12.47 -37.25
N ASN A 340 13.11 -11.35 -36.54
CA ASN A 340 13.55 -10.05 -37.11
C ASN A 340 15.02 -9.73 -36.79
N GLN A 341 15.86 -10.73 -36.57
CA GLN A 341 17.24 -10.55 -36.08
C GLN A 341 18.10 -9.66 -36.99
N SER A 342 17.88 -9.69 -38.31
CA SER A 342 18.61 -8.85 -39.27
C SER A 342 18.42 -7.34 -39.03
N THR A 343 17.29 -6.91 -38.47
CA THR A 343 17.00 -5.51 -38.12
C THR A 343 17.23 -5.22 -36.63
N ASN A 344 17.20 -6.24 -35.78
CA ASN A 344 17.17 -6.12 -34.31
C ASN A 344 18.44 -6.58 -33.59
N ASN A 345 19.58 -6.73 -34.26
CA ASN A 345 20.83 -7.20 -33.64
C ASN A 345 21.26 -6.40 -32.39
N LYS A 346 20.91 -5.11 -32.29
CA LYS A 346 21.18 -4.28 -31.10
C LYS A 346 20.24 -4.56 -29.91
N VAL A 347 19.08 -5.17 -30.13
CA VAL A 347 18.09 -5.43 -29.08
C VAL A 347 18.62 -6.45 -28.07
N TRP A 348 19.36 -7.47 -28.53
CA TRP A 348 19.93 -8.49 -27.66
C TRP A 348 20.88 -7.92 -26.61
N SER A 349 21.70 -6.92 -26.96
CA SER A 349 22.63 -6.27 -26.02
C SER A 349 21.95 -5.40 -24.97
N GLU A 350 20.70 -5.02 -25.17
CA GLU A 350 19.91 -4.21 -24.22
C GLU A 350 19.12 -5.07 -23.23
N LEU A 351 19.10 -6.39 -23.43
CA LEU A 351 18.42 -7.31 -22.52
C LEU A 351 19.25 -7.51 -21.25
N ALA A 352 18.55 -7.68 -20.13
CA ALA A 352 19.16 -7.87 -18.84
C ALA A 352 18.49 -9.03 -18.09
N PHE A 353 19.32 -9.80 -17.37
CA PHE A 353 18.82 -10.81 -16.46
C PHE A 353 18.64 -10.19 -15.08
N MET A 354 17.43 -10.23 -14.52
CA MET A 354 17.13 -9.60 -13.25
C MET A 354 16.83 -10.64 -12.18
N LEU A 355 17.54 -10.59 -11.06
CA LEU A 355 17.34 -11.49 -9.93
C LEU A 355 16.69 -10.75 -8.75
N PRO A 356 15.55 -11.22 -8.23
CA PRO A 356 15.03 -10.75 -6.96
C PRO A 356 15.96 -11.17 -5.82
N THR A 357 16.48 -10.20 -5.08
CA THR A 357 17.30 -10.42 -3.88
C THR A 357 16.58 -9.83 -2.67
N LEU A 358 16.65 -10.50 -1.52
CA LEU A 358 16.17 -9.93 -0.27
C LEU A 358 17.28 -9.09 0.32
N LYS A 359 17.02 -7.79 0.49
CA LYS A 359 17.88 -6.92 1.28
C LYS A 359 17.16 -6.44 2.53
N THR A 360 17.91 -6.39 3.63
CA THR A 360 17.44 -5.78 4.87
C THR A 360 17.48 -4.27 4.72
N ASN A 361 16.36 -3.62 4.96
CA ASN A 361 16.22 -2.17 4.90
C ASN A 361 15.39 -1.72 6.10
N HIS A 362 15.99 -0.94 7.01
CA HIS A 362 15.38 -0.49 8.28
C HIS A 362 14.74 -1.63 9.10
N GLY A 363 15.37 -2.80 9.16
CA GLY A 363 14.84 -3.97 9.90
C GLY A 363 13.75 -4.75 9.17
N TYR A 364 13.39 -4.39 7.94
CA TYR A 364 12.43 -5.11 7.10
C TYR A 364 13.11 -5.76 5.89
N PHE A 365 12.61 -6.91 5.47
CA PHE A 365 13.02 -7.53 4.21
C PHE A 365 12.31 -6.86 3.03
N ALA A 366 13.09 -6.38 2.08
CA ALA A 366 12.62 -5.77 0.86
C ALA A 366 13.24 -6.49 -0.34
N THR A 367 12.40 -6.87 -1.32
CA THR A 367 12.87 -7.47 -2.58
C THR A 367 13.49 -6.38 -3.46
N GLU A 368 14.79 -6.43 -3.71
CA GLU A 368 15.48 -5.57 -4.66
C GLU A 368 15.86 -6.37 -5.90
N MET A 369 15.61 -5.80 -7.08
CA MET A 369 15.95 -6.46 -8.33
C MET A 369 17.38 -6.10 -8.70
N GLN A 370 18.23 -7.11 -8.77
CA GLN A 370 19.64 -6.97 -9.08
C GLN A 370 19.90 -7.43 -10.52
N PRO A 371 20.50 -6.60 -11.38
CA PRO A 371 20.95 -7.05 -12.70
C PRO A 371 22.09 -8.05 -12.53
N LEU A 372 22.01 -9.16 -13.26
CA LEU A 372 23.05 -10.16 -13.37
C LEU A 372 23.75 -10.03 -14.71
N ASN A 373 25.07 -9.97 -14.66
CA ASN A 373 25.89 -9.96 -15.85
C ASN A 373 26.35 -11.39 -16.17
N PHE A 374 25.79 -11.97 -17.23
CA PHE A 374 26.22 -13.25 -17.79
C PHE A 374 27.14 -13.08 -19.02
N GLY A 375 27.44 -11.83 -19.40
CA GLY A 375 28.07 -11.46 -20.66
C GLY A 375 27.09 -10.76 -21.61
N GLN A 376 27.63 -10.19 -22.69
CA GLN A 376 26.80 -9.59 -23.74
C GLN A 376 26.10 -10.69 -24.53
N ILE A 377 24.76 -10.64 -24.57
CA ILE A 377 23.97 -11.62 -25.33
C ILE A 377 24.24 -11.40 -26.82
N ARG A 378 24.62 -12.48 -27.50
CA ARG A 378 24.78 -12.53 -28.96
C ARG A 378 23.44 -12.82 -29.62
N GLU A 379 22.74 -13.83 -29.10
CA GLU A 379 21.50 -14.34 -29.67
C GLU A 379 20.74 -15.19 -28.65
N ILE A 380 19.42 -15.22 -28.79
CA ILE A 380 18.53 -16.15 -28.08
C ILE A 380 17.78 -16.99 -29.12
N THR A 381 18.05 -18.28 -29.17
CA THR A 381 17.45 -19.21 -30.15
C THR A 381 16.38 -20.08 -29.50
N PRO A 382 15.17 -20.21 -30.10
CA PRO A 382 14.18 -21.17 -29.63
C PRO A 382 14.68 -22.61 -29.76
N SER A 383 14.56 -23.40 -28.71
CA SER A 383 15.01 -24.79 -28.70
C SER A 383 13.96 -25.68 -29.38
N LYS A 384 14.33 -26.35 -30.47
CA LYS A 384 13.45 -27.30 -31.17
C LYS A 384 13.34 -28.60 -30.37
N ASN A 385 12.43 -28.68 -29.41
CA ASN A 385 12.02 -30.00 -28.91
C ASN A 385 10.51 -30.14 -28.68
N ARG A 386 9.98 -31.24 -29.21
CA ARG A 386 8.57 -31.61 -29.28
C ARG A 386 8.19 -32.37 -28.02
N THR A 387 7.58 -31.70 -27.04
CA THR A 387 6.56 -32.27 -26.12
C THR A 387 6.23 -31.24 -25.02
N ASN A 388 4.98 -30.73 -25.04
CA ASN A 388 4.29 -29.95 -23.99
C ASN A 388 4.51 -28.43 -23.90
N LYS A 389 3.46 -27.78 -23.36
CA LYS A 389 3.10 -26.35 -23.14
C LYS A 389 4.18 -25.32 -22.73
N VAL A 390 5.45 -25.69 -22.60
CA VAL A 390 6.52 -24.83 -22.07
C VAL A 390 7.58 -24.61 -23.15
N GLU A 391 7.91 -23.34 -23.43
CA GLU A 391 8.91 -22.99 -24.44
C GLU A 391 10.30 -22.85 -23.80
N HIS A 392 11.29 -23.42 -24.48
CA HIS A 392 12.70 -23.40 -24.08
C HIS A 392 13.51 -22.56 -25.07
N PHE A 393 14.52 -21.85 -24.56
CA PHE A 393 15.42 -21.04 -25.36
C PHE A 393 16.87 -21.21 -24.92
N THR A 394 17.80 -21.20 -25.85
CA THR A 394 19.24 -21.18 -25.57
C THR A 394 19.78 -19.78 -25.84
N VAL A 395 20.48 -19.22 -24.85
CA VAL A 395 21.18 -17.93 -24.95
C VAL A 395 22.65 -18.18 -25.23
N THR A 396 23.17 -17.55 -26.27
CA THR A 396 24.60 -17.53 -26.57
C THR A 396 25.18 -16.14 -26.30
N PHE A 397 26.44 -16.09 -25.87
CA PHE A 397 27.11 -14.84 -25.50
C PHE A 397 28.25 -14.50 -26.46
N THR A 398 28.49 -13.21 -26.68
CA THR A 398 29.60 -12.72 -27.51
C THR A 398 30.92 -13.12 -26.87
N ASN A 399 31.86 -13.63 -27.66
CA ASN A 399 33.22 -14.04 -27.22
C ASN A 399 33.23 -15.09 -26.09
N SER A 400 32.19 -15.92 -25.98
CA SER A 400 32.08 -16.97 -24.98
C SER A 400 31.50 -18.24 -25.58
N LYS A 401 32.02 -19.40 -25.15
CA LYS A 401 31.45 -20.72 -25.47
C LYS A 401 30.36 -21.16 -24.48
N ARG A 402 30.09 -20.33 -23.47
CA ARG A 402 29.06 -20.62 -22.47
C ARG A 402 27.68 -20.42 -23.09
N GLU A 403 26.77 -21.31 -22.76
CA GLU A 403 25.35 -21.20 -23.08
C GLU A 403 24.53 -21.13 -21.78
N LEU A 404 23.34 -20.54 -21.89
CA LEU A 404 22.38 -20.45 -20.79
C LEU A 404 20.99 -20.85 -21.30
N GLU A 405 20.34 -21.76 -20.59
CA GLU A 405 18.98 -22.19 -20.94
C GLU A 405 17.94 -21.30 -20.27
N LEU A 406 16.86 -21.00 -21.00
CA LEU A 406 15.69 -20.28 -20.52
C LEU A 406 14.43 -21.13 -20.67
N ILE A 407 13.46 -20.88 -19.80
CA ILE A 407 12.16 -21.55 -19.77
C ILE A 407 11.05 -20.52 -19.53
N SER A 408 9.87 -20.75 -20.11
CA SER A 408 8.69 -19.91 -19.88
C SER A 408 7.78 -20.43 -18.77
N THR A 409 7.07 -19.52 -18.08
CA THR A 409 6.06 -19.88 -17.06
C THR A 409 4.90 -18.90 -17.06
N THR A 410 3.70 -19.40 -16.82
CA THR A 410 2.48 -18.61 -16.59
C THR A 410 2.16 -18.44 -15.11
N LYS A 411 2.99 -18.98 -14.20
CA LYS A 411 2.72 -18.84 -12.76
C LYS A 411 2.85 -17.39 -12.33
N PHE A 412 2.05 -17.04 -11.32
CA PHE A 412 2.11 -15.74 -10.67
C PHE A 412 3.50 -15.52 -10.04
N ILE A 413 4.08 -14.34 -10.27
CA ILE A 413 5.38 -13.95 -9.74
C ILE A 413 5.24 -12.64 -8.98
N ARG A 414 5.64 -12.66 -7.70
CA ARG A 414 5.34 -11.61 -6.72
C ARG A 414 5.88 -10.21 -7.05
N TRP A 415 7.03 -10.08 -7.70
CA TRP A 415 7.64 -8.78 -8.09
C TRP A 415 7.28 -8.33 -9.50
N LEU A 416 6.42 -9.06 -10.19
CA LEU A 416 5.82 -8.60 -11.44
C LEU A 416 4.44 -7.99 -11.18
N GLY A 417 4.02 -7.13 -12.08
CA GLY A 417 2.68 -6.56 -12.10
C GLY A 417 2.55 -5.29 -11.30
N LEU A 418 2.18 -4.23 -12.02
CA LEU A 418 1.70 -2.95 -11.53
C LEU A 418 0.20 -2.78 -11.84
#